data_AF-A0A8S1IZ89-F1
#
_entry.id   AF-A0A8S1IZ89-F1
#
_cell.length_a   1.000
_cell.length_b   1.000
_cell.length_c   1.000
_cell.angle_alpha   90.00
_cell.angle_beta   90.00
_cell.angle_gamma   90.00
#
_symmetry.space_group_name_H-M   'P 1'
#
loop_
_entity.id
_entity.type
_entity.pdbx_description
1 polymer ?
#
loop_
_entity_poly.entity_id
_entity_poly.type
_entity_poly.pdbx_seq_one_letter_code
_entity_poly.pdbx_strand_id
1 'polypeptide(L)'
;VPTPTLSEKGTQHPGGTYVGALGWDIGHGGYREVYDTLRMASSLQIVENPYCPGLERWALGAHLICAYSTYEDTCQGDSGGPLFIADNPLSGNLSKGNPHIDLILGIVSFGPAACARGRGGAYTRVSDMRDWIDAIIEGKTYSE
;
A
#
# COMPACT_ATOMS: atom_id res chain seq x y z
N VAL A 1 -4.40 20.62 9.01
CA VAL A 1 -4.76 19.21 8.70
C VAL A 1 -3.77 18.36 9.47
N PRO A 2 -4.20 17.39 10.30
CA PRO A 2 -3.27 16.47 10.96
C PRO A 2 -2.48 15.70 9.90
N THR A 3 -1.16 15.67 10.06
CA THR A 3 -0.28 14.88 9.19
C THR A 3 -0.63 13.39 9.37
N PRO A 4 -0.75 12.61 8.29
CA PRO A 4 -0.94 11.17 8.42
C PRO A 4 0.22 10.56 9.20
N THR A 5 -0.07 9.54 10.00
CA THR A 5 0.97 8.81 10.74
C THR A 5 1.74 7.94 9.75
N LEU A 6 3.06 8.11 9.68
CA LEU A 6 3.90 7.34 8.76
C LEU A 6 4.67 6.25 9.53
N SER A 7 4.92 5.12 8.86
CA SER A 7 5.77 4.08 9.42
C SER A 7 7.15 4.63 9.78
N GLU A 8 7.62 4.32 10.98
CA GLU A 8 8.93 4.74 11.48
C GLU A 8 10.08 4.06 10.73
N LYS A 9 11.24 4.73 10.67
CA LYS A 9 12.42 4.25 9.96
C LYS A 9 12.78 2.81 10.34
N GLY A 10 13.08 1.98 9.34
CA GLY A 10 13.52 0.60 9.55
C GLY A 10 12.44 -0.35 10.07
N THR A 11 11.21 0.13 10.30
CA THR A 11 10.09 -0.72 10.72
C THR A 11 9.77 -1.73 9.63
N GLN A 12 9.73 -3.01 10.03
CA GLN A 12 9.18 -4.09 9.22
C GLN A 12 7.87 -4.56 9.84
N HIS A 13 6.85 -4.68 9.01
CA HIS A 13 5.54 -5.16 9.41
C HIS A 13 5.45 -6.67 9.12
N PRO A 14 4.99 -7.50 10.08
CA PRO A 14 4.95 -8.96 9.91
C PRO A 14 4.09 -9.42 8.74
N GLY A 15 4.47 -10.55 8.12
CA GLY A 15 3.60 -11.27 7.18
C GLY A 15 2.27 -11.65 7.83
N GLY A 16 1.18 -11.59 7.06
CA GLY A 16 -0.19 -11.82 7.54
C GLY A 16 -0.87 -10.59 8.17
N THR A 17 -0.15 -9.48 8.36
CA THR A 17 -0.76 -8.22 8.81
C THR A 17 -1.78 -7.72 7.79
N TYR A 18 -3.01 -7.45 8.25
CA TYR A 18 -4.04 -6.85 7.42
C TYR A 18 -3.72 -5.38 7.14
N VAL A 19 -3.84 -5.00 5.87
CA VAL A 19 -3.58 -3.66 5.37
C VAL A 19 -4.70 -3.24 4.41
N GLY A 20 -4.93 -1.94 4.35
CA GLY A 20 -5.90 -1.33 3.45
C GLY A 20 -5.18 -0.54 2.35
N ALA A 21 -5.81 -0.44 1.20
CA ALA A 21 -5.40 0.47 0.14
C ALA A 21 -6.58 1.29 -0.36
N LEU A 22 -6.35 2.57 -0.65
CA LEU A 22 -7.37 3.50 -1.13
C LEU A 22 -7.06 3.96 -2.54
N GLY A 23 -8.09 4.04 -3.38
CA GLY A 23 -7.92 4.33 -4.80
C GLY A 23 -9.22 4.62 -5.52
N TRP A 24 -9.12 5.21 -6.70
CA TRP A 24 -10.26 5.47 -7.57
C TRP A 24 -10.36 4.52 -8.74
N ASP A 25 -9.35 3.66 -8.98
CA ASP A 25 -9.31 2.62 -10.02
C ASP A 25 -9.83 3.01 -11.43
N ILE A 26 -9.08 2.66 -12.47
CA ILE A 26 -9.57 2.71 -13.84
C ILE A 26 -10.36 1.42 -14.08
N GLY A 27 -11.68 1.56 -14.28
CA GLY A 27 -12.60 0.46 -14.50
C GLY A 27 -12.16 -0.47 -15.64
N HIS A 28 -12.31 -1.77 -15.41
CA HIS A 28 -12.06 -2.80 -16.41
C HIS A 28 -13.22 -2.90 -17.42
N GLY A 29 -13.31 -1.92 -18.34
CA GLY A 29 -14.45 -1.82 -19.25
C GLY A 29 -14.15 -1.19 -20.61
N GLY A 30 -12.94 -1.31 -21.16
CA GLY A 30 -12.60 -0.87 -22.53
C GLY A 30 -12.61 0.65 -22.78
N TYR A 31 -13.31 1.40 -21.94
CA TYR A 31 -13.27 2.85 -21.81
C TYR A 31 -12.59 3.18 -20.49
N ARG A 32 -11.72 4.21 -20.49
CA ARG A 32 -10.99 4.73 -19.33
C ARG A 32 -11.95 5.40 -18.32
N GLU A 33 -12.91 4.66 -17.78
CA GLU A 33 -13.81 5.17 -16.75
C GLU A 33 -13.11 5.01 -15.39
N VAL A 34 -12.60 6.12 -14.87
CA VAL A 34 -12.18 6.23 -13.47
C VAL A 34 -13.45 6.19 -12.63
N TYR A 35 -13.47 5.42 -11.53
CA TYR A 35 -14.63 5.50 -10.64
C TYR A 35 -14.72 6.91 -10.03
N ASP A 36 -15.95 7.43 -9.91
CA ASP A 36 -16.22 8.75 -9.31
C ASP A 36 -16.17 8.74 -7.78
N THR A 37 -16.17 7.54 -7.20
CA THR A 37 -16.23 7.29 -5.77
C THR A 37 -14.94 6.63 -5.32
N LEU A 38 -14.32 7.14 -4.25
CA LEU A 38 -13.15 6.54 -3.63
C LEU A 38 -13.49 5.13 -3.12
N ARG A 39 -12.62 4.17 -3.40
CA ARG A 39 -12.77 2.76 -3.00
C ARG A 39 -11.64 2.33 -2.08
N MET A 40 -11.89 1.24 -1.38
CA MET A 40 -10.94 0.64 -0.46
C MET A 40 -10.83 -0.87 -0.72
N ALA A 41 -9.62 -1.35 -0.93
CA ALA A 41 -9.27 -2.75 -0.69
C ALA A 41 -8.98 -2.89 0.81
N SER A 42 -9.71 -3.76 1.52
CA SER A 42 -9.69 -3.88 2.98
C SER A 42 -9.25 -5.26 3.47
N SER A 43 -9.02 -6.21 2.56
CA SER A 43 -8.67 -7.60 2.86
C SER A 43 -7.24 -7.97 2.48
N LEU A 44 -6.41 -6.99 2.09
CA LEU A 44 -5.02 -7.23 1.74
C LEU A 44 -4.22 -7.66 2.96
N GLN A 45 -3.28 -8.58 2.77
CA GLN A 45 -2.35 -9.04 3.78
C GLN A 45 -0.92 -8.90 3.30
N ILE A 46 -0.02 -8.49 4.19
CA ILE A 46 1.42 -8.46 3.89
C ILE A 46 1.92 -9.88 3.62
N VAL A 47 2.68 -10.03 2.55
CA VAL A 47 3.38 -11.28 2.21
C VAL A 47 4.87 -11.01 2.16
N GLU A 48 5.66 -11.97 2.60
CA GLU A 48 7.12 -11.91 2.47
C GLU A 48 7.52 -11.81 0.99
N ASN A 49 8.38 -10.84 0.69
CA ASN A 49 8.76 -10.46 -0.67
C ASN A 49 9.13 -11.61 -1.62
N PRO A 50 9.93 -12.63 -1.21
CA PRO A 50 10.27 -13.76 -2.08
C PRO A 50 9.08 -14.63 -2.48
N TYR A 51 7.99 -14.58 -1.71
CA TYR A 51 6.80 -15.41 -1.88
C TYR A 51 5.59 -14.61 -2.37
N CYS A 52 5.82 -13.40 -2.90
CA CYS A 52 4.75 -12.54 -3.38
C CYS A 52 4.04 -13.15 -4.60
N PRO A 53 2.74 -13.51 -4.51
CA PRO A 53 2.06 -14.25 -5.58
C PRO A 53 2.02 -13.47 -6.90
N GLY A 54 2.55 -14.05 -7.98
CA GLY A 54 2.60 -13.44 -9.30
C GLY A 54 3.72 -12.42 -9.51
N LEU A 55 4.55 -12.14 -8.50
CA LEU A 55 5.73 -11.27 -8.56
C LEU A 55 7.03 -12.02 -8.22
N GLU A 56 7.02 -13.35 -8.18
CA GLU A 56 8.16 -14.19 -7.78
C GLU A 56 9.37 -13.96 -8.68
N ARG A 57 9.13 -13.69 -9.98
CA ARG A 57 10.19 -13.42 -10.97
C ARG A 57 10.76 -12.00 -10.90
N TRP A 58 10.16 -11.10 -10.12
CA TRP A 58 10.53 -9.69 -10.06
C TRP A 58 11.53 -9.39 -8.95
N ALA A 59 11.86 -10.38 -8.12
CA ALA A 59 12.87 -10.28 -7.06
C ALA A 59 12.70 -9.01 -6.19
N LEU A 60 11.54 -8.89 -5.55
CA LEU A 60 11.16 -7.70 -4.78
C LEU A 60 12.20 -7.40 -3.70
N GLY A 61 12.86 -6.25 -3.82
CA GLY A 61 13.88 -5.79 -2.88
C GLY A 61 13.31 -5.35 -1.53
N ALA A 62 14.18 -5.10 -0.54
CA ALA A 62 13.77 -4.71 0.81
C ALA A 62 12.98 -3.39 0.87
N HIS A 63 13.20 -2.48 -0.08
CA HIS A 63 12.48 -1.21 -0.24
C HIS A 63 11.02 -1.38 -0.72
N LEU A 64 10.56 -2.61 -0.95
CA LEU A 64 9.20 -2.95 -1.33
C LEU A 64 8.49 -3.75 -0.24
N ILE A 65 7.17 -3.62 -0.21
CA ILE A 65 6.22 -4.45 0.52
C ILE A 65 5.38 -5.17 -0.51
N CYS A 66 5.18 -6.48 -0.36
CA CYS A 66 4.13 -7.18 -1.07
C CYS A 66 2.87 -7.24 -0.21
N ALA A 67 1.71 -6.94 -0.80
CA ALA A 67 0.42 -7.23 -0.19
C ALA A 67 -0.51 -7.95 -1.16
N TYR A 68 -1.37 -8.80 -0.62
CA TYR A 68 -2.12 -9.77 -1.40
C TYR A 68 -3.52 -10.02 -0.80
N SER A 69 -4.52 -10.16 -1.66
CA SER A 69 -5.83 -10.75 -1.34
C SER A 69 -6.33 -11.59 -2.52
N THR A 70 -7.22 -12.55 -2.23
CA THR A 70 -7.86 -13.37 -3.25
C THR A 70 -8.80 -12.56 -4.15
N TYR A 71 -9.47 -11.55 -3.60
CA TYR A 71 -10.62 -10.88 -4.25
C TYR A 71 -10.46 -9.37 -4.42
N GLU A 72 -9.52 -8.76 -3.71
CA GLU A 72 -9.28 -7.32 -3.75
C GLU A 72 -7.82 -7.06 -4.10
N ASP A 73 -7.56 -5.92 -4.75
CA ASP A 73 -6.23 -5.52 -5.18
C ASP A 73 -6.24 -4.01 -5.44
N THR A 74 -5.06 -3.41 -5.48
CA THR A 74 -4.89 -2.09 -6.09
C THR A 74 -4.67 -2.25 -7.58
N CYS A 75 -5.22 -1.36 -8.40
CA CYS A 75 -5.15 -1.52 -9.85
C CYS A 75 -4.64 -0.27 -10.57
N GLN A 76 -4.89 -0.24 -11.88
CA GLN A 76 -4.54 0.86 -12.75
C GLN A 76 -5.23 2.13 -12.25
N GLY A 77 -4.48 3.21 -12.06
CA GLY A 77 -5.03 4.47 -11.53
C GLY A 77 -4.86 4.66 -10.02
N ASP A 78 -4.48 3.63 -9.28
CA ASP A 78 -4.22 3.73 -7.84
C ASP A 78 -2.77 4.11 -7.50
N SER A 79 -1.87 4.15 -8.48
CA SER A 79 -0.45 4.46 -8.29
C SER A 79 -0.25 5.75 -7.50
N GLY A 80 0.57 5.68 -6.45
CA GLY A 80 0.79 6.78 -5.50
C GLY A 80 -0.19 6.83 -4.33
N GLY A 81 -1.25 6.01 -4.35
CA GLY A 81 -2.19 5.87 -3.24
C GLY A 81 -1.55 5.26 -1.98
N PRO A 82 -2.20 5.39 -0.81
CA PRO A 82 -1.67 4.86 0.45
C PRO A 82 -1.98 3.37 0.60
N LEU A 83 -0.98 2.62 1.04
CA LEU A 83 -1.17 1.36 1.77
C LEU A 83 -1.03 1.67 3.27
N PHE A 84 -2.01 1.27 4.08
CA PHE A 84 -2.07 1.65 5.49
C PHE A 84 -2.54 0.50 6.40
N ILE A 85 -2.16 0.57 7.67
CA ILE A 85 -2.75 -0.21 8.77
C ILE A 85 -3.75 0.72 9.46
N ALA A 86 -5.01 0.30 9.57
CA ALA A 86 -5.99 1.07 10.34
C ALA A 86 -5.66 1.02 11.84
N ASP A 87 -6.01 2.06 12.60
CA ASP A 87 -5.75 2.13 14.06
C ASP A 87 -6.33 0.95 14.87
N ASN A 88 -7.36 0.28 14.35
CA ASN A 88 -7.88 -0.96 14.93
C ASN A 88 -7.91 -2.11 13.90
N PRO A 89 -6.74 -2.69 13.55
CA PRO A 89 -6.66 -3.72 12.54
C PRO A 89 -7.22 -5.06 13.03
N LEU A 90 -7.25 -5.27 14.36
CA LEU A 90 -7.79 -6.48 15.01
C LEU A 90 -9.32 -6.61 14.84
N SER A 91 -10.01 -5.52 14.51
CA SER A 91 -11.43 -5.57 14.16
C SER A 91 -11.71 -6.23 12.81
N GLY A 92 -10.67 -6.40 11.97
CA GLY A 92 -10.79 -6.89 10.60
C GLY A 92 -11.61 -5.97 9.67
N ASN A 93 -12.07 -4.82 10.17
CA ASN A 93 -12.88 -3.87 9.43
C ASN A 93 -12.09 -2.58 9.21
N LEU A 94 -11.32 -2.57 8.12
CA LEU A 94 -10.55 -1.40 7.71
C LEU A 94 -11.46 -0.27 7.16
N SER A 95 -12.75 -0.55 6.91
CA SER A 95 -13.73 0.43 6.40
C SER A 95 -14.18 1.47 7.45
N LYS A 96 -13.77 1.32 8.71
CA LYS A 96 -14.06 2.26 9.81
C LYS A 96 -12.80 2.93 10.39
N GLY A 97 -11.65 2.81 9.70
CA GLY A 97 -10.39 3.43 10.10
C GLY A 97 -10.53 4.94 10.32
N ASN A 98 -9.66 5.48 11.16
CA ASN A 98 -9.61 6.92 11.39
C ASN A 98 -8.36 7.45 10.68
N PRO A 99 -8.51 8.19 9.57
CA PRO A 99 -7.38 8.59 8.72
C PRO A 99 -6.37 9.49 9.43
N HIS A 100 -6.69 10.04 10.60
CA HIS A 100 -5.74 10.81 11.42
C HIS A 100 -4.80 9.96 12.27
N ILE A 101 -5.08 8.67 12.43
CA ILE A 101 -4.31 7.73 13.25
C ILE A 101 -3.93 6.46 12.49
N ASP A 102 -4.56 6.20 11.34
CA ASP A 102 -4.14 5.15 10.42
C ASP A 102 -2.67 5.35 10.02
N LEU A 103 -1.92 4.24 10.02
CA LEU A 103 -0.48 4.22 9.79
C LEU A 103 -0.19 3.91 8.32
N ILE A 104 0.33 4.87 7.57
CA ILE A 104 0.79 4.66 6.19
C ILE A 104 2.15 3.96 6.24
N LEU A 105 2.19 2.72 5.73
CA LEU A 105 3.40 1.92 5.63
C LEU A 105 3.89 1.72 4.19
N GLY A 106 3.02 1.97 3.21
CA GLY A 106 3.38 1.78 1.80
C GLY A 106 2.71 2.76 0.85
N ILE A 107 3.25 2.80 -0.37
CA ILE A 107 2.73 3.59 -1.49
C ILE A 107 2.48 2.65 -2.66
N VAL A 108 1.28 2.67 -3.25
CA VAL A 108 0.93 1.84 -4.41
C VAL A 108 1.93 2.09 -5.54
N SER A 109 2.56 1.02 -6.04
CA SER A 109 3.63 1.13 -7.04
C SER A 109 3.27 0.36 -8.32
N PHE A 110 3.34 -0.98 -8.28
CA PHE A 110 3.13 -1.81 -9.46
C PHE A 110 2.61 -3.20 -9.09
N GLY A 111 2.13 -3.93 -10.08
CA GLY A 111 1.70 -5.30 -9.94
C GLY A 111 1.51 -5.96 -11.30
N PRO A 112 1.03 -7.21 -11.32
CA PRO A 112 0.68 -7.90 -12.55
C PRO A 112 -0.40 -7.14 -13.34
N ALA A 113 -0.43 -7.31 -14.66
CA ALA A 113 -1.37 -6.58 -15.53
C ALA A 113 -2.86 -6.85 -15.23
N ALA A 114 -3.18 -7.97 -14.57
CA ALA A 114 -4.53 -8.30 -14.15
C ALA A 114 -4.63 -8.20 -12.63
N CYS A 115 -5.52 -7.34 -12.16
CA CYS A 115 -5.77 -7.07 -10.75
C CYS A 115 -6.77 -8.06 -10.16
N ALA A 116 -6.72 -8.27 -8.84
CA ALA A 116 -7.71 -9.06 -8.09
C ALA A 116 -7.94 -10.49 -8.63
N ARG A 117 -6.84 -11.16 -9.04
CA ARG A 117 -6.86 -12.54 -9.55
C ARG A 117 -6.01 -13.50 -8.72
N GLY A 118 -6.03 -13.33 -7.41
CA GLY A 118 -5.15 -14.13 -6.56
C GLY A 118 -3.66 -13.77 -6.75
N ARG A 119 -3.35 -12.51 -7.07
CA ARG A 119 -1.98 -12.00 -7.27
C ARG A 119 -1.71 -10.83 -6.33
N GLY A 120 -0.47 -10.67 -5.91
CA GLY A 120 -0.03 -9.59 -5.04
C GLY A 120 0.36 -8.33 -5.80
N GLY A 121 0.21 -7.19 -5.13
CA GLY A 121 0.76 -5.90 -5.53
C GLY A 121 2.06 -5.59 -4.78
N ALA A 122 2.93 -4.80 -5.41
CA ALA A 122 4.12 -4.23 -4.79
C ALA A 122 3.91 -2.76 -4.45
N TYR A 123 4.33 -2.41 -3.24
CA TYR A 123 4.19 -1.09 -2.65
C TYR A 123 5.56 -0.59 -2.19
N THR A 124 5.88 0.67 -2.42
CA THR A 124 7.12 1.28 -1.89
C THR A 124 7.05 1.30 -0.37
N ARG A 125 8.08 0.81 0.32
CA ARG A 125 8.16 0.78 1.79
C ARG A 125 8.44 2.18 2.34
N VAL A 126 7.47 2.77 3.04
CA VAL A 126 7.62 4.11 3.63
C VAL A 126 8.72 4.18 4.67
N SER A 127 8.89 3.13 5.49
CA SER A 127 9.94 3.07 6.51
C SER A 127 11.37 3.07 5.95
N ASP A 128 11.54 2.75 4.67
CA ASP A 128 12.84 2.80 3.98
C ASP A 128 13.13 4.20 3.42
N MET A 129 12.08 4.97 3.15
CA MET A 129 12.14 6.36 2.65
C MET A 129 12.04 7.40 3.77
N ARG A 130 11.96 6.96 5.04
CA ARG A 130 11.56 7.81 6.16
C ARG A 130 12.49 9.00 6.39
N ASP A 131 13.81 8.79 6.34
CA ASP A 131 14.78 9.89 6.52
C ASP A 131 14.62 10.96 5.44
N TRP A 132 14.41 10.54 4.19
CA TRP A 132 14.19 11.45 3.08
C TRP A 132 12.89 12.23 3.27
N ILE A 133 11.80 11.55 3.66
CA ILE A 133 10.50 12.20 3.93
C ILE A 133 10.65 13.24 5.05
N ASP A 134 11.27 12.88 6.16
CA ASP A 134 11.44 13.77 7.31
C ASP A 134 12.31 14.97 6.95
N ALA A 135 13.40 14.77 6.20
CA ALA A 135 14.23 15.87 5.72
C ALA A 135 13.44 16.88 4.86
N ILE A 136 12.59 16.38 3.94
CA ILE A 136 11.74 17.25 3.10
C ILE A 136 10.71 18.00 3.95
N ILE A 137 10.05 17.33 4.90
CA ILE A 137 9.07 17.96 5.81
C ILE A 137 9.73 19.05 6.68
N GLU A 138 10.96 18.83 7.10
CA GLU A 138 11.73 19.77 7.92
C GLU A 138 12.44 20.86 7.10
N GLY A 139 12.35 20.83 5.77
CA GLY A 139 13.02 21.79 4.89
C GLY A 139 14.55 21.64 4.87
N LYS A 140 15.06 20.44 5.16
CA LYS A 140 16.48 20.10 5.17
C LYS A 140 16.91 19.44 3.86
N THR A 141 18.20 19.51 3.55
CA THR A 141 18.79 18.74 2.45
C THR A 141 18.98 17.29 2.90
N TYR A 142 18.51 16.34 2.08
CA TYR A 142 18.77 14.92 2.28
C TYR A 142 20.10 14.52 1.63
N SER A 143 20.88 13.67 2.31
CA SER A 143 22.08 13.02 1.77
C SER A 143 22.01 11.53 2.09
N GLU A 144 22.22 10.70 1.06
CA GLU A 144 22.27 9.23 1.15
C GLU A 144 23.51 8.70 1.90
#